data_AF-A0A7K2MAV4-F1
#
_entry.id   AF-A0A7K2MAV4-F1
#
_cell.length_a   1.000
_cell.length_b   1.000
_cell.length_c   1.000
_cell.angle_alpha   90.00
_cell.angle_beta   90.00
_cell.angle_gamma   90.00
#
_symmetry.space_group_name_H-M   'P 1'
#
loop_
_entity.id
_entity.type
_entity.pdbx_description
1 polymer ?
#
loop_
_entity_poly.entity_id
_entity_poly.type
_entity_poly.pdbx_seq_one_letter_code
_entity_poly.pdbx_strand_id
1 'polypeptide(L)'
;YFDAYVARVVAAGGAALGFGVAPVHDTVPPALVAACEAHGLPLLEVPPQTTFSGVARAVWQLMAQARLAELRRVTEAQQSLATAASRPDPVPSVLRQLAQRTAGSAVLYGPDGTEVAAAGRALDAPAARALA
;
A
#
# COMPACT_ATOMS: atom_id res chain seq x y z
N TYR A 1 13.99 -10.53 -33.85
CA TYR A 1 14.83 -10.27 -32.65
C TYR A 1 14.00 -9.66 -31.52
N PHE A 2 13.36 -8.51 -31.72
CA PHE A 2 12.55 -7.86 -30.66
C PHE A 2 11.38 -8.71 -30.19
N ASP A 3 10.62 -9.33 -31.10
CA ASP A 3 9.53 -10.24 -30.74
C ASP A 3 9.97 -11.35 -29.76
N ALA A 4 11.00 -12.12 -30.13
CA ALA A 4 11.56 -13.16 -29.26
C ALA A 4 12.15 -12.61 -27.94
N TYR A 5 12.62 -11.36 -27.91
CA TYR A 5 13.09 -10.72 -26.68
C TYR A 5 11.93 -10.37 -25.75
N VAL A 6 10.90 -9.70 -26.28
CA VAL A 6 9.69 -9.32 -25.54
C VAL A 6 8.98 -10.56 -25.00
N ALA A 7 8.83 -11.61 -25.82
CA ALA A 7 8.26 -12.88 -25.39
C ALA A 7 8.97 -13.47 -24.15
N ARG A 8 10.31 -13.37 -24.07
CA ARG A 8 11.07 -13.82 -22.90
C ARG A 8 10.84 -12.94 -21.67
N VAL A 9 10.72 -11.62 -21.85
CA VAL A 9 10.45 -10.69 -20.74
C VAL A 9 9.07 -10.98 -20.14
N VAL A 10 8.06 -11.18 -20.99
CA VAL A 10 6.70 -11.56 -20.55
C VAL A 10 6.71 -12.93 -19.87
N ALA A 11 7.39 -13.93 -20.45
CA ALA A 11 7.50 -15.25 -19.83
C ALA A 11 8.19 -15.21 -18.45
N ALA A 12 9.08 -14.25 -18.22
CA ALA A 12 9.71 -14.01 -16.92
C ALA A 12 8.83 -13.19 -15.94
N GLY A 13 7.63 -12.78 -16.34
CA GLY A 13 6.71 -11.98 -15.52
C GLY A 13 7.06 -10.49 -15.45
N GLY A 14 7.79 -9.96 -16.44
CA GLY A 14 8.09 -8.54 -16.51
C GLY A 14 6.81 -7.70 -16.59
N ALA A 15 6.66 -6.73 -15.69
CA ALA A 15 5.47 -5.86 -15.64
C ALA A 15 5.47 -4.78 -16.73
N ALA A 16 6.66 -4.38 -17.21
CA ALA A 16 6.86 -3.38 -18.25
C ALA A 16 8.31 -3.45 -18.77
N LEU A 17 8.56 -2.81 -19.91
CA LEU A 17 9.90 -2.57 -20.45
C LEU A 17 10.16 -1.06 -20.54
N GLY A 18 11.30 -0.62 -19.99
CA GLY A 18 11.79 0.75 -20.17
C GLY A 18 12.87 0.80 -21.23
N PHE A 19 12.77 1.72 -22.18
CA PHE A 19 13.77 1.92 -23.23
C PHE A 19 14.41 3.31 -23.11
N GLY A 20 15.70 3.36 -22.78
CA GLY A 20 16.47 4.59 -22.72
C GLY A 20 16.75 5.14 -24.11
N VAL A 21 16.28 6.36 -24.38
CA VAL A 21 16.64 7.10 -25.59
C VAL A 21 17.92 7.91 -25.32
N ALA A 22 18.75 8.04 -26.35
CA ALA A 22 20.09 8.62 -26.37
C ALA A 22 21.18 7.86 -25.56
N PRO A 23 22.44 7.89 -26.04
CA PRO A 23 22.89 8.52 -27.29
C PRO A 23 22.67 7.65 -28.53
N VAL A 24 22.23 6.40 -28.36
CA VAL A 24 22.20 5.40 -29.45
C VAL A 24 20.93 5.47 -30.31
N HIS A 25 19.81 5.94 -29.74
CA HIS A 25 18.53 6.03 -30.42
C HIS A 25 17.82 7.33 -30.05
N ASP A 26 17.33 8.08 -31.05
CA ASP A 26 16.57 9.32 -30.82
C ASP A 26 15.13 9.06 -30.36
N THR A 27 14.61 7.86 -30.65
CA THR A 27 13.29 7.39 -30.23
C THR A 27 13.28 5.86 -30.11
N VAL A 28 12.23 5.30 -29.50
CA VAL A 28 12.04 3.86 -29.38
C VAL A 28 11.84 3.23 -30.78
N PRO A 29 12.58 2.17 -31.16
CA PRO A 29 12.42 1.52 -32.45
C PRO A 29 10.97 1.05 -32.68
N PRO A 30 10.32 1.38 -33.82
CA PRO A 30 8.93 0.98 -34.09
C PRO A 30 8.70 -0.54 -34.03
N ALA A 31 9.71 -1.32 -34.41
CA ALA A 31 9.66 -2.78 -34.33
C ALA A 31 9.62 -3.31 -32.88
N LEU A 32 10.16 -2.57 -31.91
CA LEU A 32 10.04 -2.88 -30.49
C LEU A 32 8.65 -2.50 -29.96
N VAL A 33 8.11 -1.36 -30.40
CA VAL A 33 6.73 -0.94 -30.08
C VAL A 33 5.73 -2.01 -30.50
N ALA A 34 5.77 -2.42 -31.77
CA ALA A 34 4.87 -3.44 -32.31
C ALA A 34 5.00 -4.79 -31.57
N ALA A 35 6.22 -5.18 -31.18
CA ALA A 35 6.43 -6.40 -30.39
C ALA A 35 5.82 -6.27 -28.99
N CYS A 36 6.06 -5.17 -28.28
CA CYS A 36 5.47 -4.92 -26.96
C CYS A 36 3.93 -4.91 -27.01
N GLU A 37 3.35 -4.27 -28.04
CA GLU A 37 1.89 -4.28 -28.27
C GLU A 37 1.35 -5.69 -28.50
N ALA A 38 1.99 -6.48 -29.37
CA ALA A 38 1.57 -7.84 -29.68
C ALA A 38 1.56 -8.77 -28.45
N HIS A 39 2.50 -8.56 -27.52
CA HIS A 39 2.62 -9.35 -26.29
C HIS A 39 1.96 -8.68 -25.07
N GLY A 40 1.29 -7.53 -25.24
CA GLY A 40 0.63 -6.81 -24.16
C GLY A 40 1.56 -6.29 -23.06
N LEU A 41 2.85 -6.08 -23.36
CA LEU A 41 3.85 -5.60 -22.41
C LEU A 41 3.92 -4.06 -22.47
N PRO A 42 3.62 -3.34 -21.38
CA PRO A 42 3.76 -1.88 -21.35
C PRO A 42 5.20 -1.44 -21.68
N LEU A 43 5.33 -0.49 -22.62
CA LEU A 43 6.62 0.05 -23.05
C LEU A 43 6.70 1.53 -22.66
N LEU A 44 7.75 1.89 -21.92
CA LEU A 44 8.00 3.26 -21.47
C LEU A 44 9.26 3.79 -22.15
N GLU A 45 9.14 4.95 -22.77
CA GLU A 45 10.31 5.73 -23.18
C GLU A 45 10.95 6.37 -21.94
N VAL A 46 12.25 6.15 -21.76
CA VAL A 46 13.01 6.65 -20.62
C VAL A 46 13.89 7.81 -21.09
N PRO A 47 13.65 9.04 -20.60
CA PRO A 47 14.41 10.22 -21.02
C PRO A 47 15.90 10.11 -20.66
N PRO A 48 16.80 10.81 -21.37
CA PRO A 48 18.26 10.70 -21.17
C PRO A 48 18.71 11.11 -19.75
N GLN A 49 18.00 12.05 -19.13
CA GLN A 49 18.24 12.50 -17.76
C GLN A 49 17.94 11.44 -16.68
N THR A 50 17.23 10.36 -17.02
CA THR A 50 16.90 9.28 -16.09
C THR A 50 18.04 8.25 -16.04
N THR A 51 19.01 8.51 -15.18
CA THR A 51 20.16 7.61 -15.00
C THR A 51 19.76 6.29 -14.33
N PHE A 52 20.46 5.20 -14.68
CA PHE A 52 20.29 3.91 -14.02
C PHE A 52 20.53 3.99 -12.50
N SER A 53 21.51 4.79 -12.06
CA SER A 53 21.78 5.02 -10.63
C SER A 53 20.64 5.76 -9.93
N GLY A 54 19.94 6.67 -10.62
CA GLY A 54 18.73 7.31 -10.13
C GLY A 54 17.60 6.31 -9.91
N VAL A 55 17.35 5.44 -10.87
CA VAL A 55 16.37 4.35 -10.76
C VAL A 55 16.72 3.40 -9.63
N ALA A 56 17.98 2.93 -9.57
CA ALA A 56 18.45 2.04 -8.51
C ALA A 56 18.25 2.67 -7.13
N ARG A 57 18.59 3.96 -6.96
CA ARG A 57 18.39 4.69 -5.70
C ARG A 57 16.91 4.76 -5.31
N ALA A 58 16.03 5.05 -6.26
CA ALA A 58 14.59 5.10 -6.01
C ALA A 58 14.06 3.73 -5.54
N VAL A 59 14.48 2.64 -6.20
CA VAL A 59 14.13 1.27 -5.79
C VAL A 59 14.61 0.98 -4.37
N TRP A 60 15.87 1.30 -4.05
CA TRP A 60 16.41 1.12 -2.69
C TRP A 60 15.64 1.91 -1.64
N GLN A 61 15.26 3.16 -1.94
CA GLN A 61 14.45 3.97 -1.02
C GLN A 61 13.07 3.36 -0.78
N LEU A 62 12.41 2.86 -1.82
CA LEU A 62 11.13 2.16 -1.69
C LEU A 62 11.26 0.88 -0.86
N MET A 63 12.31 0.09 -1.08
CA MET A 63 12.57 -1.12 -0.28
C MET A 63 12.83 -0.78 1.19
N ALA A 64 13.60 0.28 1.47
CA ALA A 64 13.85 0.74 2.84
C ALA A 64 12.56 1.21 3.53
N GLN A 65 11.68 1.91 2.81
CA GLN A 65 10.37 2.30 3.34
C GLN A 65 9.46 1.10 3.62
N ALA A 66 9.41 0.14 2.68
CA ALA A 66 8.61 -1.08 2.83
C ALA A 66 9.04 -1.91 4.04
N ARG A 67 10.36 -1.99 4.32
CA ARG A 67 10.89 -2.72 5.48
C ARG A 67 10.38 -2.18 6.82
N LEU A 68 10.07 -0.89 6.87
CA LEU A 68 9.59 -0.21 8.08
C LEU A 68 8.07 -0.03 8.13
N ALA A 69 7.35 -0.37 7.06
CA ALA A 69 5.92 -0.09 6.95
C ALA A 69 5.07 -0.83 8.00
N GLU A 70 5.42 -2.10 8.31
CA GLU A 70 4.70 -2.89 9.30
C GLU A 70 4.88 -2.33 10.71
N LEU A 71 6.13 -2.04 11.09
CA LEU A 71 6.46 -1.47 12.40
C LEU A 71 5.82 -0.09 12.56
N ARG A 72 5.87 0.77 11.53
CA ARG A 72 5.22 2.08 11.55
C ARG A 72 3.73 1.96 11.76
N ARG A 73 3.04 1.04 11.06
CA ARG A 73 1.59 0.86 11.20
C ARG A 73 1.19 0.52 12.64
N VAL A 74 1.95 -0.37 13.29
CA VAL A 74 1.70 -0.77 14.68
C VAL A 74 2.00 0.39 15.64
N THR A 75 3.15 1.05 15.47
CA THR A 75 3.53 2.19 16.33
C THR A 75 2.57 3.37 16.20
N GLU A 76 2.11 3.69 14.99
CA GLU A 76 1.10 4.73 14.75
C GLU A 76 -0.23 4.38 15.42
N ALA A 77 -0.65 3.12 15.38
CA ALA A 77 -1.85 2.67 16.08
C ALA A 77 -1.72 2.88 17.60
N GLN A 78 -0.60 2.46 18.19
CA GLN A 78 -0.33 2.62 19.62
C GLN A 78 -0.26 4.09 20.04
N GLN A 79 0.47 4.94 19.29
CA GLN A 79 0.58 6.37 19.57
C GLN A 79 -0.77 7.08 19.48
N SER A 80 -1.61 6.69 18.52
CA SER A 80 -2.94 7.24 18.33
C SER A 80 -3.88 6.90 19.49
N LEU A 81 -3.79 5.68 20.02
CA LEU A 81 -4.53 5.27 21.21
C LEU A 81 -4.01 5.97 22.48
N ALA A 82 -2.70 6.05 22.66
CA ALA A 82 -2.09 6.80 23.77
C ALA A 82 -2.50 8.27 23.75
N THR A 83 -2.50 8.90 22.56
CA THR A 83 -2.96 10.28 22.36
C THR A 83 -4.44 10.44 22.69
N ALA A 84 -5.27 9.46 22.33
CA ALA A 84 -6.70 9.47 22.66
C ALA A 84 -6.95 9.30 24.16
N ALA A 85 -6.15 8.50 24.85
CA ALA A 85 -6.22 8.28 26.29
C ALA A 85 -5.82 9.52 27.11
N SER A 86 -5.01 10.43 26.54
CA SER A 86 -4.64 11.70 27.17
C SER A 86 -5.68 12.83 26.98
N ARG A 87 -6.81 12.57 26.32
CA ARG A 87 -7.86 13.58 26.11
C ARG A 87 -8.77 13.73 27.34
N PRO A 88 -9.47 14.88 27.49
CA PRO A 88 -10.39 15.11 28.61
C PRO A 88 -11.50 14.06 28.75
N ASP A 89 -11.87 13.42 27.64
CA ASP A 89 -12.84 12.33 27.59
C ASP A 89 -12.20 11.08 26.95
N PRO A 90 -11.43 10.30 27.74
CA PRO A 90 -10.52 9.30 27.20
C PRO A 90 -11.26 8.07 26.66
N VAL A 91 -12.32 7.61 27.33
CA VAL A 91 -13.02 6.37 26.98
C VAL A 91 -13.66 6.46 25.57
N PRO A 92 -14.51 7.47 25.25
CA PRO A 92 -15.08 7.61 23.90
C PRO A 92 -14.04 7.98 22.84
N SER A 93 -12.93 8.62 23.23
CA SER A 93 -11.84 8.95 22.32
C SER A 93 -11.06 7.70 21.88
N VAL A 94 -10.75 6.82 22.82
CA VAL A 94 -10.04 5.56 22.56
C VAL A 94 -10.92 4.60 21.75
N LEU A 95 -12.19 4.44 22.14
CA LEU A 95 -13.13 3.58 21.42
C LEU A 95 -13.32 4.01 19.95
N ARG A 96 -13.43 5.33 19.68
CA ARG A 96 -13.49 5.84 18.30
C ARG A 96 -12.24 5.52 17.49
N GLN A 97 -11.06 5.67 18.09
CA GLN A 97 -9.79 5.33 17.43
C GLN A 97 -9.68 3.82 17.13
N LEU A 98 -10.10 2.97 18.06
CA LEU A 98 -10.15 1.52 17.85
C LEU A 98 -11.09 1.13 16.72
N ALA A 99 -12.32 1.66 16.74
CA ALA A 99 -13.32 1.37 15.72
C ALA A 99 -12.87 1.81 14.31
N GLN A 100 -12.24 2.98 14.20
CA GLN A 100 -11.71 3.48 12.92
C GLN A 100 -10.59 2.57 12.37
N ARG A 101 -9.64 2.15 13.21
CA ARG A 101 -8.50 1.34 12.76
C ARG A 101 -8.84 -0.11 12.47
N THR A 102 -9.86 -0.65 13.13
CA THR A 102 -10.38 -2.01 12.87
C THR A 102 -11.46 -2.04 11.79
N ALA A 103 -11.89 -0.87 11.30
CA ALA A 103 -13.04 -0.72 10.40
C ALA A 103 -14.32 -1.41 10.92
N GLY A 104 -14.51 -1.39 12.25
CA GLY A 104 -15.51 -2.19 12.95
C GLY A 104 -16.23 -1.44 14.07
N SER A 105 -16.53 -2.17 15.15
CA SER A 105 -17.16 -1.67 16.37
C SER A 105 -16.25 -1.88 17.56
N ALA A 106 -16.30 -0.99 18.54
CA ALA A 106 -15.57 -1.09 19.79
C ALA A 106 -16.52 -0.76 20.96
N VAL A 107 -16.63 -1.66 21.93
CA VAL A 107 -17.52 -1.54 23.09
C VAL A 107 -16.71 -1.77 24.37
N LEU A 108 -16.94 -0.93 25.38
CA LEU A 108 -16.41 -1.10 26.73
C LEU A 108 -17.50 -1.64 27.64
N TYR A 109 -17.26 -2.81 28.24
CA TYR A 109 -18.11 -3.38 29.28
C TYR A 109 -17.54 -3.13 30.67
N GLY A 110 -18.43 -2.82 31.61
CA GLY A 110 -18.13 -2.78 33.03
C GLY A 110 -18.03 -4.20 33.62
N PRO A 111 -17.57 -4.33 34.87
CA PRO A 111 -17.39 -5.62 35.54
C PRO A 111 -18.70 -6.44 35.66
N ASP A 112 -19.86 -5.77 35.63
CA ASP A 112 -21.18 -6.42 35.71
C ASP A 112 -21.76 -6.77 34.31
N GLY A 113 -20.96 -6.68 33.24
CA GLY A 113 -21.42 -6.89 31.86
C GLY A 113 -22.23 -5.72 31.29
N THR A 114 -22.32 -4.60 32.01
CA THR A 114 -23.03 -3.40 31.55
C THR A 114 -22.23 -2.67 30.47
N GLU A 115 -22.87 -2.30 29.37
CA GLU A 115 -22.24 -1.46 28.35
C GLU A 115 -22.00 -0.05 28.91
N VAL A 116 -20.72 0.35 28.97
CA VAL A 116 -20.29 1.65 29.48
C VAL A 116 -20.22 2.68 28.35
N ALA A 117 -19.69 2.27 27.19
CA ALA A 117 -19.58 3.11 26.01
C ALA A 117 -19.30 2.27 24.76
N ALA A 118 -19.74 2.76 23.59
CA ALA A 118 -19.48 2.14 22.30
C ALA A 118 -19.11 3.19 21.23
N ALA A 119 -18.38 2.75 20.20
CA ALA A 119 -18.09 3.54 19.01
C ALA A 119 -17.93 2.67 17.77
N GLY A 120 -18.20 3.23 16.60
CA GLY A 120 -18.03 2.55 15.31
C GLY A 120 -19.33 2.07 14.69
N ARG A 121 -19.23 1.05 13.82
CA ARG A 121 -20.41 0.45 13.18
C ARG A 121 -21.29 -0.18 14.25
N ALA A 122 -22.60 0.06 14.16
CA ALA A 122 -23.56 -0.61 15.03
C ALA A 122 -23.44 -2.13 14.85
N LEU A 123 -23.29 -2.84 15.96
CA LEU A 123 -23.34 -4.30 15.96
C LEU A 123 -24.77 -4.74 15.67
N ASP A 124 -24.93 -5.83 14.92
CA ASP A 124 -26.23 -6.46 14.81
C ASP A 124 -26.60 -7.17 16.13
N ALA A 125 -27.90 -7.39 16.35
CA ALA A 125 -28.40 -7.98 17.60
C ALA A 125 -27.75 -9.35 17.95
N PRO A 126 -27.40 -10.23 16.98
CA PRO A 126 -26.64 -11.44 17.27
C PRO A 126 -25.21 -11.15 17.75
N ALA A 127 -24.45 -10.26 17.11
CA ALA A 127 -23.08 -9.95 17.53
C ALA A 127 -23.04 -9.22 18.88
N ALA A 128 -24.01 -8.34 19.14
CA ALA A 128 -24.14 -7.68 20.43
C ALA A 128 -24.39 -8.68 21.58
N ARG A 129 -25.17 -9.75 21.34
CA ARG A 129 -25.41 -10.82 22.33
C ARG A 129 -24.24 -11.77 22.52
N ALA A 130 -23.35 -11.91 21.55
CA ALA A 130 -22.16 -12.75 21.67
C ALA A 130 -21.03 -12.06 22.47
N LEU A 131 -21.13 -10.74 22.65
CA LEU A 131 -20.15 -9.89 23.35
C LEU A 131 -20.58 -9.53 24.78
N ALA A 132 -21.85 -9.74 25.13
CA ALA A 132 -22.43 -9.53 26.46
C ALA A 132 -22.37 -10.82 27.29
#